data_AF-A0A7X3VEP9-F1
#
_entry.id   AF-A0A7X3VEP9-F1
#
_cell.length_a   1.000
_cell.length_b   1.000
_cell.length_c   1.000
_cell.angle_alpha   90.00
_cell.angle_beta   90.00
_cell.angle_gamma   90.00
#
_symmetry.space_group_name_H-M   'P 1'
#
loop_
_entity.id
_entity.type
_entity.pdbx_description
1 polymer ?
#
loop_
_entity_poly.entity_id
_entity_poly.type
_entity_poly.pdbx_seq_one_letter_code
_entity_poly.pdbx_strand_id
1 'polypeptide(L)' 'MKDLEQDVGIARGFQALSDSDKEQLIQMAAAEGGDGRHEMFKSTNHFDGPHHRLQHGVALDV' A
#
# COMPACT_ATOMS: atom_id res chain seq x y z
N MET A 1 6.24 16.16 16.21
CA MET A 1 7.65 15.76 16.42
C MET A 1 7.79 14.35 16.96
N LYS A 2 6.85 13.86 17.80
CA LYS A 2 6.82 12.48 18.33
C LYS A 2 7.07 11.38 17.28
N ASP A 3 6.33 11.40 16.16
CA ASP A 3 6.45 10.32 15.15
C ASP A 3 7.82 10.37 14.45
N LEU A 4 8.31 11.58 14.14
CA LEU A 4 9.66 11.77 13.58
C LEU A 4 10.75 11.24 14.53
N GLU A 5 10.65 11.54 15.82
CA GLU A 5 11.60 11.06 16.82
C GLU A 5 11.55 9.53 16.96
N GLN A 6 10.35 8.95 16.91
CA GLN A 6 10.15 7.50 16.92
C GLN A 6 10.78 6.84 15.70
N ASP A 7 10.50 7.35 14.49
CA ASP A 7 11.02 6.80 13.23
C ASP A 7 12.55 6.88 13.20
N VAL A 8 13.12 8.00 13.65
CA VAL A 8 14.58 8.15 13.79
C VAL A 8 15.15 7.15 14.82
N GLY A 9 14.44 6.90 15.90
CA GLY A 9 14.80 5.90 16.91
C GLY A 9 14.84 4.48 16.33
N ILE A 10 13.80 4.09 15.59
CA ILE A 10 13.72 2.79 14.90
C ILE A 10 14.87 2.65 13.89
N ALA A 11 15.13 3.68 13.09
CA ALA A 11 16.20 3.64 12.09
C ALA A 11 17.59 3.50 12.71
N ARG A 12 17.86 4.22 13.80
CA ARG A 12 19.16 4.17 14.50
C ARG A 12 19.36 2.90 15.32
N GLY A 13 18.28 2.34 15.85
CA GLY A 13 18.27 1.15 16.71
C GLY A 13 17.68 -0.08 16.03
N PHE A 14 17.75 -0.17 14.70
CA PHE A 14 17.04 -1.20 13.94
C PHE A 14 17.40 -2.60 14.43
N GLN A 15 16.37 -3.35 14.78
CA GLN A 15 16.44 -4.78 15.08
C GLN A 15 15.50 -5.49 14.12
N ALA A 16 16.04 -6.42 13.34
CA ALA A 16 15.22 -7.21 12.45
C ALA A 16 14.25 -8.08 13.29
N LEU A 17 13.00 -8.14 12.87
CA LEU A 17 12.05 -9.10 13.40
C LEU A 17 12.54 -10.52 13.15
N SER A 18 12.18 -11.44 14.04
CA SER A 18 12.40 -12.87 13.79
C SER A 18 11.53 -13.32 12.61
N ASP A 19 11.90 -14.41 11.96
CA ASP A 19 11.10 -14.93 10.84
C ASP A 19 9.69 -15.37 11.29
N SER A 20 9.57 -15.84 12.54
CA SER A 20 8.26 -16.14 13.15
C SER A 20 7.38 -14.90 13.29
N ASP A 21 7.95 -13.79 13.76
CA ASP A 21 7.19 -12.54 13.92
C ASP A 21 6.75 -11.98 12.55
N LYS A 22 7.64 -12.06 11.54
CA LYS A 22 7.29 -11.67 10.18
C LYS A 22 6.14 -12.51 9.64
N GLU A 23 6.22 -13.83 9.78
CA GLU A 23 5.16 -14.74 9.31
C GLU A 23 3.83 -14.42 9.99
N GLN A 24 3.83 -14.18 11.31
CA GLN A 24 2.62 -13.80 12.04
C GLN A 24 1.99 -12.51 11.48
N LEU A 25 2.80 -11.48 11.21
CA LEU A 25 2.32 -10.23 10.62
C LEU A 25 1.75 -10.43 9.22
N ILE A 26 2.39 -11.25 8.39
CA ILE A 26 1.89 -11.58 7.04
C ILE A 26 0.53 -12.26 7.12
N GLN A 27 0.39 -13.26 8.02
CA GLN A 27 -0.88 -13.96 8.21
C GLN A 27 -2.00 -13.03 8.68
N MET A 28 -1.69 -12.06 9.55
CA MET A 28 -2.66 -11.05 9.99
C MET A 28 -3.17 -10.18 8.84
N ALA A 29 -2.28 -9.81 7.92
CA ALA A 29 -2.63 -8.93 6.80
C ALA A 29 -3.18 -9.69 5.56
N ALA A 30 -3.00 -11.00 5.48
CA ALA A 30 -3.26 -11.80 4.28
C ALA A 30 -4.69 -11.62 3.72
N ALA A 31 -5.69 -11.53 4.59
CA ALA A 31 -7.10 -11.42 4.19
C ALA A 31 -7.43 -10.11 3.45
N GLU A 32 -6.71 -9.02 3.71
CA GLU A 32 -6.95 -7.72 3.08
C GLU A 32 -5.84 -7.31 2.09
N GLY A 33 -4.61 -7.75 2.33
CA GLY A 33 -3.48 -7.45 1.47
C GLY A 33 -3.51 -8.19 0.14
N GLY A 34 -4.28 -9.27 0.04
CA GLY A 34 -4.32 -10.14 -1.14
C GLY A 34 -5.36 -9.78 -2.20
N ASP A 35 -6.40 -9.02 -1.86
CA ASP A 35 -7.55 -8.81 -2.76
C ASP A 35 -7.56 -7.44 -3.46
N GLY A 36 -6.55 -6.60 -3.19
CA GLY A 36 -6.35 -5.32 -3.87
C GLY A 36 -7.36 -4.23 -3.50
N ARG A 37 -8.20 -4.42 -2.47
CA ARG A 37 -9.23 -3.44 -2.06
C ARG A 37 -8.66 -2.07 -1.67
N HIS A 38 -7.41 -2.05 -1.21
CA HIS A 38 -6.70 -0.83 -0.77
C HIS A 38 -5.83 -0.22 -1.88
N GLU A 39 -5.76 -0.84 -3.06
CA GLU A 39 -4.81 -0.52 -4.13
C GLU A 39 -5.53 0.13 -5.34
N MET A 40 -6.46 1.05 -5.07
CA MET A 40 -7.35 1.64 -6.10
C MET A 40 -6.61 2.23 -7.31
N PHE A 41 -5.39 2.74 -7.15
CA PHE A 41 -4.57 3.24 -8.28
C PHE A 41 -4.05 2.14 -9.22
N LYS A 42 -3.98 0.89 -8.75
CA LYS A 42 -3.49 -0.25 -9.53
C LYS A 42 -4.65 -1.07 -10.10
N SER A 43 -5.75 -1.16 -9.37
CA SER A 43 -6.88 -2.05 -9.68
C SER A 43 -8.09 -1.34 -10.27
N THR A 44 -8.10 -0.01 -10.31
CA THR A 44 -9.22 0.77 -10.87
C THR A 44 -8.71 1.96 -11.70
N ASN A 45 -9.61 2.56 -12.47
CA ASN A 45 -9.41 3.82 -13.19
C ASN A 45 -9.90 5.04 -12.37
N HIS A 46 -10.24 4.86 -11.09
CA HIS A 46 -10.93 5.88 -10.28
C HIS A 46 -10.19 7.23 -10.27
N PHE A 47 -8.86 7.18 -10.25
CA PHE A 47 -8.00 8.36 -10.22
C PHE A 47 -7.41 8.73 -11.59
N ASP A 48 -7.73 8.00 -12.66
CA ASP A 48 -7.19 8.27 -13.99
C ASP A 48 -7.80 9.55 -14.56
N GLY A 49 -6.94 10.48 -14.96
CA GLY A 49 -7.38 11.70 -15.65
C GLY A 49 -7.97 11.42 -17.03
N PRO A 50 -8.85 12.29 -17.56
CA PRO A 50 -9.55 12.08 -18.83
C PRO A 50 -8.62 11.76 -20.01
N HIS A 51 -7.45 12.39 -20.06
CA HIS A 51 -6.47 12.15 -21.11
C HIS A 51 -5.92 10.71 -21.10
N HIS A 52 -5.54 10.19 -19.93
CA HIS A 52 -5.02 8.83 -19.79
C HIS A 52 -6.11 7.79 -20.06
N ARG A 53 -7.34 8.04 -19.60
CA ARG A 53 -8.48 7.16 -19.89
C ARG A 53 -8.70 7.01 -21.40
N LEU A 54 -8.68 8.12 -22.14
CA LEU A 54 -8.82 8.11 -23.60
C LEU A 54 -7.70 7.33 -24.31
N GLN A 55 -6.45 7.46 -23.86
CA GLN A 55 -5.32 6.70 -24.42
C GLN A 55 -5.48 5.19 -24.26
N HIS A 56 -6.08 4.75 -23.15
CA HIS A 56 -6.29 3.34 -22.83
C HIS A 56 -7.68 2.82 -23.21
N GLY A 57 -8.48 3.60 -23.95
CA GLY A 57 -9.82 3.20 -24.38
C GLY A 57 -10.82 3.02 -23.24
N VAL A 58 -10.55 3.64 -22.08
CA VAL A 58 -11.40 3.60 -20.89
C VAL A 58 -12.48 4.68 -21.03
N ALA A 59 -13.74 4.31 -20.76
CA ALA A 59 -14.85 5.25 -20.81
C ALA A 59 -14.64 6.41 -19.82
N LEU A 60 -15.01 7.61 -20.25
CA LEU A 60 -15.14 8.74 -19.34
C LEU A 60 -16.43 8.57 -18.55
N ASP A 61 -16.38 8.82 -17.25
CA ASP A 61 -17.58 8.88 -16.42
C ASP A 61 -18.29 10.21 -16.79
N VAL A 62 -19.11 10.18 -17.84
CA VAL A 62 -20.00 11.28 -18.27
C VAL A 62 -21.30 11.28 -17.50
#